data_AF-A0AA40P7Z0-F1
#
_entry.id   AF-A0AA40P7Z0-F1
#
_cell.length_a   1.000
_cell.length_b   1.000
_cell.length_c   1.000
_cell.angle_alpha   90.00
_cell.angle_beta   90.00
_cell.angle_gamma   90.00
#
_symmetry.space_group_name_H-M   'P 1'
#
loop_
_entity.id
_entity.type
_entity.pdbx_description
1 polymer ?
#
loop_
_entity_poly.entity_id
_entity_poly.type
_entity_poly.pdbx_seq_one_letter_code
_entity_poly.pdbx_strand_id
1 'polypeptide(L)'
;MDRPLTRGRSMFDISYITNLTPSTVITTSAKTASPLVRTLAPTELPSERSADRATLSTLSSQLNSSAVRALARDANLNVKELNALAKSINDNIAGTHYYAHRALHDAEVPDTDDPALLERARQATKFNNGSGANPFAGLPQDQLRLIMYDESGDFTVNERSAASFENHIQEQTWKAAICKRYTDEYNETGESTQTLVMLLAHYDQLPPIEKAQYPANYAATITSGDSSAMGIFSALKNQSGIQQT
;
A
#
# COMPACT_ATOMS: atom_id res chain seq x y z
N MET A 1 -37.99 37.77 -11.08
CA MET A 1 -38.52 36.44 -10.75
C MET A 1 -37.37 35.63 -10.18
N ASP A 2 -37.22 35.74 -8.87
CA ASP A 2 -36.28 34.95 -8.06
C ASP A 2 -36.76 33.50 -7.95
N ARG A 3 -35.83 32.56 -8.16
CA ARG A 3 -35.83 31.27 -7.46
C ARG A 3 -34.37 30.89 -7.12
N PRO A 4 -34.08 30.53 -5.86
CA PRO A 4 -32.72 30.28 -5.40
C PRO A 4 -32.25 28.87 -5.78
N LEU A 5 -30.95 28.75 -6.11
CA LEU A 5 -30.28 27.46 -6.27
C LEU A 5 -30.17 26.79 -4.89
N THR A 6 -30.73 25.59 -4.82
CA THR A 6 -30.68 24.70 -3.68
C THR A 6 -29.23 24.46 -3.27
N ARG A 7 -28.91 24.83 -2.02
CA ARG A 7 -27.64 24.53 -1.34
C ARG A 7 -27.43 23.01 -1.34
N GLY A 8 -26.64 22.53 -2.30
CA GLY A 8 -26.17 21.15 -2.37
C GLY A 8 -25.33 20.87 -1.14
N ARG A 9 -25.84 19.98 -0.31
CA ARG A 9 -25.30 19.52 0.97
C ARG A 9 -23.88 19.01 0.76
N SER A 10 -22.91 19.63 1.45
CA SER A 10 -21.58 19.05 1.66
C SER A 10 -21.75 17.61 2.13
N MET A 11 -21.28 16.67 1.34
CA MET A 11 -21.31 15.24 1.64
C MET A 11 -19.90 14.70 1.52
N PHE A 12 -18.94 15.26 2.28
CA PHE A 12 -17.77 14.51 2.71
C PHE A 12 -17.40 14.98 4.13
N ASP A 13 -17.69 14.09 5.05
CA ASP A 13 -17.55 14.22 6.50
C ASP A 13 -16.07 14.25 6.88
N ILE A 14 -15.69 15.12 7.82
CA ILE A 14 -14.29 15.39 8.25
C ILE A 14 -13.74 14.23 9.13
N SER A 15 -14.52 13.15 9.27
CA SER A 15 -14.22 11.95 10.05
C SER A 15 -13.08 11.07 9.49
N TYR A 16 -12.48 11.40 8.35
CA TYR A 16 -11.33 10.68 7.81
C TYR A 16 -9.98 11.02 8.47
N ILE A 17 -9.91 11.99 9.39
CA ILE A 17 -8.64 12.38 10.05
C ILE A 17 -8.42 11.63 11.39
N THR A 18 -9.40 10.88 11.91
CA THR A 18 -9.31 10.31 13.28
C THR A 18 -8.99 8.83 13.41
N ASN A 19 -8.80 8.07 12.33
CA ASN A 19 -8.47 6.64 12.44
C ASN A 19 -7.07 6.32 11.88
N LEU A 20 -6.04 6.76 12.60
CA LEU A 20 -4.68 6.26 12.45
C LEU A 20 -4.22 5.69 13.80
N THR A 21 -4.66 4.47 14.11
CA THR A 21 -3.97 3.60 15.07
C THR A 21 -3.87 2.20 14.47
N PRO A 22 -2.67 1.58 14.42
CA PRO A 22 -2.57 0.14 14.30
C PRO A 22 -2.83 -0.47 15.69
N SER A 23 -4.07 -0.88 15.96
CA SER A 23 -4.35 -1.71 17.13
C SER A 23 -3.98 -3.16 16.81
N THR A 24 -2.73 -3.55 17.08
CA THR A 24 -2.38 -4.97 17.24
C THR A 24 -2.72 -5.38 18.67
N VAL A 25 -3.90 -5.97 18.86
CA VAL A 25 -4.21 -6.72 20.09
C VAL A 25 -4.54 -8.16 19.68
N ILE A 26 -3.57 -9.05 19.91
CA ILE A 26 -3.77 -10.49 19.87
C ILE A 26 -4.52 -10.87 21.14
N THR A 27 -5.84 -11.05 21.06
CA THR A 27 -6.61 -11.67 22.13
C THR A 27 -6.58 -13.18 21.95
N THR A 28 -5.70 -13.83 22.71
CA THR A 28 -5.75 -15.26 22.99
C THR A 28 -7.01 -15.56 23.79
N SER A 29 -7.99 -16.25 23.19
CA SER A 29 -9.16 -16.76 23.92
C SER A 29 -8.98 -18.23 24.27
N ALA A 30 -9.08 -18.48 25.57
CA ALA A 30 -8.84 -19.73 26.25
C ALA A 30 -9.95 -20.78 26.08
N LYS A 31 -9.51 -22.04 26.17
CA LYS A 31 -10.23 -23.29 26.37
C LYS A 31 -11.25 -23.23 27.51
N THR A 32 -12.46 -23.81 27.35
CA THR A 32 -13.10 -24.78 28.28
C THR A 32 -14.54 -25.23 27.85
N ALA A 33 -14.75 -26.55 27.97
CA ALA A 33 -15.97 -27.35 28.21
C ALA A 33 -16.97 -27.70 27.08
N SER A 34 -17.08 -29.02 26.88
CA SER A 34 -18.21 -29.75 26.27
C SER A 34 -19.48 -29.70 27.13
N PRO A 35 -20.65 -30.06 26.58
CA PRO A 35 -21.10 -31.45 26.76
C PRO A 35 -21.61 -32.16 25.49
N LEU A 36 -21.68 -33.47 25.64
CA LEU A 36 -22.11 -34.56 24.77
C LEU A 36 -23.56 -34.40 24.26
N VAL A 37 -23.81 -34.78 22.99
CA VAL A 37 -24.73 -35.87 22.56
C VAL A 37 -25.18 -35.71 21.08
N ARG A 38 -24.93 -36.79 20.32
CA ARG A 38 -25.64 -37.35 19.15
C ARG A 38 -25.20 -36.97 17.73
N THR A 39 -24.43 -37.92 17.19
CA THR A 39 -24.21 -38.29 15.79
C THR A 39 -25.41 -38.08 14.87
N LEU A 40 -25.21 -37.24 13.84
CA LEU A 40 -25.67 -37.47 12.46
C LEU A 40 -24.57 -36.95 11.54
N ALA A 41 -24.09 -37.81 10.65
CA ALA A 41 -23.04 -37.49 9.67
C ALA A 41 -23.50 -36.34 8.74
N PRO A 42 -22.64 -35.35 8.43
CA PRO A 42 -22.86 -34.46 7.31
C PRO A 42 -21.89 -34.80 6.17
N THR A 43 -22.47 -35.10 5.02
CA THR A 43 -21.90 -35.00 3.68
C THR A 43 -20.94 -33.82 3.55
N GLU A 44 -19.71 -34.09 3.09
CA GLU A 44 -18.70 -33.08 2.75
C GLU A 44 -19.27 -32.06 1.75
N LEU A 45 -19.29 -30.79 2.15
CA LEU A 45 -19.29 -29.65 1.27
C LEU A 45 -17.84 -29.13 1.18
N PRO A 46 -17.37 -28.69 0.00
CA PRO A 46 -15.94 -28.43 -0.23
C PRO A 46 -15.39 -27.25 0.57
N SER A 47 -14.10 -27.38 0.85
CA SER A 47 -13.27 -26.71 1.87
C SER A 47 -12.80 -25.29 1.50
N GLU A 48 -13.66 -24.42 0.98
CA GLU A 48 -13.24 -23.07 0.57
C GLU A 48 -12.77 -22.19 1.76
N ARG A 49 -13.48 -22.23 2.89
CA ARG A 49 -13.11 -21.44 4.08
C ARG A 49 -11.77 -21.82 4.71
N SER A 50 -11.34 -23.07 4.58
CA SER A 50 -10.09 -23.52 5.19
C SER A 50 -8.88 -23.11 4.34
N ALA A 51 -9.04 -23.11 3.01
CA ALA A 51 -8.03 -22.64 2.08
C ALA A 51 -7.83 -21.13 2.18
N ASP A 52 -8.92 -20.35 2.21
CA ASP A 52 -8.87 -18.88 2.34
C ASP A 52 -8.25 -18.41 3.67
N ARG A 53 -8.49 -19.16 4.76
CA ARG A 53 -7.88 -18.87 6.05
C ARG A 53 -6.38 -19.20 6.06
N ALA A 54 -5.98 -20.30 5.42
CA ALA A 54 -4.58 -20.69 5.31
C ALA A 54 -3.80 -19.71 4.43
N THR A 55 -4.36 -19.28 3.29
CA THR A 55 -3.75 -18.29 2.39
C THR A 55 -3.55 -16.94 3.09
N LEU A 56 -4.55 -16.49 3.85
CA LEU A 56 -4.46 -15.26 4.64
C LEU A 56 -3.38 -15.37 5.73
N SER A 57 -3.26 -16.53 6.37
CA SER A 57 -2.23 -16.80 7.37
C SER A 57 -0.82 -16.78 6.78
N THR A 58 -0.61 -17.39 5.60
CA THR A 58 0.70 -17.42 4.93
C THR A 58 1.10 -16.02 4.45
N LEU A 59 0.23 -15.30 3.72
CA LEU A 59 0.54 -13.95 3.24
C LEU A 59 0.81 -12.99 4.40
N SER A 60 0.02 -13.06 5.48
CA SER A 60 0.25 -12.22 6.66
C SER A 60 1.63 -12.48 7.30
N SER A 61 2.06 -13.74 7.34
CA SER A 61 3.40 -14.10 7.83
C SER A 61 4.51 -13.54 6.93
N GLN A 62 4.37 -13.65 5.61
CA GLN A 62 5.34 -13.10 4.65
C GLN A 62 5.42 -11.57 4.75
N LEU A 63 4.27 -10.89 4.86
CA LEU A 63 4.22 -9.44 5.05
C LEU A 63 4.89 -9.01 6.37
N ASN A 64 4.67 -9.75 7.46
CA ASN A 64 5.33 -9.45 8.73
C ASN A 64 6.85 -9.61 8.64
N SER A 65 7.35 -10.68 8.02
CA SER A 65 8.78 -10.87 7.78
C SER A 65 9.36 -9.77 6.87
N SER A 66 8.63 -9.39 5.82
CA SER A 66 9.02 -8.30 4.93
C SER A 66 9.07 -6.95 5.68
N ALA A 67 8.12 -6.67 6.57
CA ALA A 67 8.13 -5.45 7.38
C ALA A 67 9.40 -5.35 8.24
N VAL A 68 9.83 -6.44 8.87
CA VAL A 68 11.09 -6.47 9.63
C VAL A 68 12.29 -6.19 8.73
N ARG A 69 12.34 -6.79 7.53
CA ARG A 69 13.41 -6.54 6.56
C ARG A 69 13.40 -5.11 6.02
N ALA A 70 12.23 -4.54 5.77
CA ALA A 70 12.08 -3.15 5.33
C ALA A 70 12.59 -2.17 6.38
N LEU A 71 12.24 -2.38 7.66
CA LEU A 71 12.77 -1.59 8.78
C LEU A 71 14.30 -1.71 8.87
N ALA A 72 14.84 -2.92 8.76
CA ALA A 72 16.28 -3.14 8.79
C ALA A 72 17.00 -2.44 7.62
N ARG A 73 16.47 -2.55 6.40
CA ARG A 73 17.00 -1.86 5.22
C ARG A 73 17.02 -0.35 5.42
N ASP A 74 15.89 0.22 5.83
CA ASP A 74 15.71 1.67 5.94
C ASP A 74 16.52 2.27 7.11
N ALA A 75 16.84 1.48 8.14
CA ALA A 75 17.71 1.88 9.23
C ALA A 75 19.21 1.82 8.89
N ASN A 76 19.62 0.91 7.99
CA ASN A 76 21.04 0.66 7.71
C ASN A 76 21.57 1.35 6.45
N LEU A 77 20.69 1.76 5.52
CA LEU A 77 21.08 2.41 4.27
C LEU A 77 20.89 3.92 4.34
N ASN A 78 21.84 4.67 3.80
CA ASN A 78 21.70 6.11 3.64
C ASN A 78 20.81 6.47 2.44
N VAL A 79 20.40 7.74 2.33
CA VAL A 79 19.49 8.22 1.27
C VAL A 79 20.01 7.91 -0.15
N LYS A 80 21.32 7.98 -0.39
CA LYS A 80 21.89 7.68 -1.71
C LYS A 80 21.81 6.19 -2.03
N GLU A 81 22.09 5.35 -1.05
CA GLU A 81 21.98 3.88 -1.16
C GLU A 81 20.54 3.45 -1.34
N LEU A 82 19.60 4.01 -0.56
CA LEU A 82 18.16 3.77 -0.70
C LEU A 82 17.65 4.17 -2.08
N ASN A 83 18.08 5.31 -2.62
CA ASN A 83 17.72 5.74 -3.97
C ASN A 83 18.24 4.77 -5.04
N ALA A 84 19.52 4.37 -4.93
CA ALA A 84 20.11 3.41 -5.86
C ALA A 84 19.41 2.05 -5.81
N LEU A 85 19.09 1.59 -4.60
CA LEU A 85 18.36 0.35 -4.37
C LEU A 85 16.94 0.42 -4.94
N ALA A 86 16.20 1.50 -4.68
CA ALA A 86 14.86 1.69 -5.21
C ALA A 86 14.85 1.66 -6.75
N LYS A 87 15.83 2.33 -7.39
CA LYS A 87 15.99 2.31 -8.86
C LYS A 87 16.25 0.90 -9.38
N SER A 88 17.15 0.16 -8.74
CA SER A 88 17.46 -1.22 -9.11
C SER A 88 16.22 -2.12 -9.00
N ILE A 89 15.50 -2.03 -7.88
CA ILE A 89 14.26 -2.79 -7.66
C ILE A 89 13.22 -2.43 -8.72
N ASN A 90 12.96 -1.14 -8.93
CA ASN A 90 11.97 -0.69 -9.91
C ASN A 90 12.31 -1.16 -11.33
N ASP A 91 13.59 -1.16 -11.72
CA ASP A 91 14.01 -1.68 -13.02
C ASP A 91 13.79 -3.19 -13.16
N ASN A 92 14.07 -3.93 -12.08
CA ASN A 92 13.88 -5.39 -12.00
C ASN A 92 12.42 -5.85 -11.99
N ILE A 93 11.48 -5.03 -11.53
CA ILE A 93 10.06 -5.44 -11.41
C ILE A 93 9.12 -4.75 -12.38
N ALA A 94 9.51 -3.61 -12.96
CA ALA A 94 8.65 -2.83 -13.86
C ALA A 94 9.40 -2.06 -14.96
N GLY A 95 10.73 -2.12 -14.99
CA GLY A 95 11.56 -1.38 -15.94
C GLY A 95 12.10 -2.22 -17.09
N THR A 96 13.12 -1.70 -17.75
CA THR A 96 13.72 -2.33 -18.94
C THR A 96 14.29 -3.70 -18.60
N HIS A 97 14.93 -3.85 -17.44
CA HIS A 97 15.47 -5.13 -17.03
C HIS A 97 14.39 -6.20 -16.88
N TYR A 98 13.27 -5.88 -16.23
CA TYR A 98 12.11 -6.77 -16.11
C TYR A 98 11.64 -7.28 -17.48
N TYR A 99 11.42 -6.35 -18.43
CA TYR A 99 10.91 -6.72 -19.74
C TYR A 99 11.92 -7.53 -20.58
N ALA A 100 13.21 -7.26 -20.43
CA ALA A 100 14.27 -8.02 -21.11
C ALA A 100 14.38 -9.47 -20.61
N HIS A 101 13.99 -9.74 -19.37
CA HIS A 101 14.12 -11.05 -18.72
C HIS A 101 12.79 -11.74 -18.44
N ARG A 102 11.70 -11.35 -19.14
CA ARG A 102 10.36 -11.92 -18.91
C ARG A 102 10.31 -13.44 -18.92
N ALA A 103 10.99 -14.10 -19.86
CA ALA A 103 10.99 -15.56 -19.94
C ALA A 103 11.61 -16.23 -18.70
N LEU A 104 12.61 -15.58 -18.07
CA LEU A 104 13.20 -16.04 -16.81
C LEU A 104 12.18 -15.88 -15.67
N HIS A 105 11.55 -14.71 -15.56
CA HIS A 105 10.57 -14.42 -14.51
C HIS A 105 9.31 -15.29 -14.63
N ASP A 106 8.88 -15.60 -15.86
CA ASP A 106 7.72 -16.46 -16.12
C ASP A 106 7.99 -17.94 -15.76
N ALA A 107 9.26 -18.34 -15.73
CA ALA A 107 9.70 -19.68 -15.32
C ALA A 107 10.00 -19.81 -13.81
N GLU A 108 9.93 -18.70 -13.06
CA GLU A 108 10.19 -18.69 -11.63
C GLU A 108 9.08 -19.44 -10.87
N VAL A 109 9.48 -20.38 -10.02
CA VAL A 109 8.59 -21.14 -9.14
C VAL A 109 9.13 -21.02 -7.71
N PRO A 110 8.30 -20.63 -6.72
CA PRO A 110 8.72 -20.58 -5.33
C PRO A 110 9.26 -21.94 -4.85
N ASP A 111 10.35 -21.92 -4.09
CA ASP A 111 10.91 -23.11 -3.43
C ASP A 111 10.09 -23.44 -2.16
N THR A 112 8.91 -24.01 -2.36
CA THR A 112 7.96 -24.34 -1.28
C THR A 112 6.95 -25.40 -1.71
N ASP A 113 6.47 -26.17 -0.73
CA ASP A 113 5.34 -27.10 -0.91
C ASP A 113 3.99 -26.45 -0.56
N ASP A 114 3.96 -25.17 -0.15
CA ASP A 114 2.71 -24.47 0.18
C ASP A 114 1.88 -24.22 -1.09
N PRO A 115 0.72 -24.89 -1.26
CA PRO A 115 -0.09 -24.74 -2.47
C PRO A 115 -0.63 -23.33 -2.66
N ALA A 116 -0.80 -22.55 -1.58
CA ALA A 116 -1.26 -21.17 -1.66
C ALA A 116 -0.19 -20.26 -2.30
N LEU A 117 1.08 -20.47 -1.96
CA LEU A 117 2.19 -19.71 -2.54
C LEU A 117 2.39 -20.06 -4.01
N LEU A 118 2.36 -21.35 -4.34
CA LEU A 118 2.49 -21.82 -5.71
C LEU A 118 1.37 -21.27 -6.60
N GLU A 119 0.12 -21.31 -6.12
CA GLU A 119 -1.03 -20.77 -6.87
C GLU A 119 -0.94 -19.24 -7.04
N ARG A 120 -0.53 -18.50 -5.99
CA ARG A 120 -0.40 -17.04 -6.08
C ARG A 120 0.71 -16.61 -7.04
N ALA A 121 1.87 -17.27 -7.01
CA ALA A 121 2.94 -17.05 -7.99
C ALA A 121 2.46 -17.35 -9.42
N ARG A 122 1.73 -18.46 -9.61
CA ARG A 122 1.10 -18.81 -10.90
C ARG A 122 0.09 -17.75 -11.37
N GLN A 123 -0.69 -17.16 -10.45
CA GLN A 123 -1.63 -16.08 -10.76
C GLN A 123 -0.92 -14.79 -11.16
N ALA A 124 0.14 -14.41 -10.43
CA ALA A 124 0.96 -13.24 -10.77
C ALA A 124 1.58 -13.37 -12.17
N THR A 125 2.15 -14.54 -12.50
CA THR A 125 2.68 -14.81 -13.85
C THR A 125 1.59 -14.72 -14.93
N LYS A 126 0.38 -15.26 -14.68
CA LYS A 126 -0.74 -15.12 -15.64
C LYS A 126 -1.18 -13.67 -15.81
N PHE A 127 -1.23 -12.90 -14.72
CA PHE A 127 -1.57 -11.47 -14.74
C PHE A 127 -0.58 -10.67 -15.57
N ASN A 128 0.72 -10.84 -15.33
CA ASN A 128 1.77 -10.13 -16.09
C ASN A 128 1.81 -10.55 -17.58
N ASN A 129 1.29 -11.74 -17.89
CA ASN A 129 1.05 -12.22 -19.26
C ASN A 129 -0.28 -11.76 -19.88
N GLY A 130 -1.07 -10.94 -19.18
CA GLY A 130 -2.35 -10.40 -19.67
C GLY A 130 -3.52 -11.39 -19.67
N SER A 131 -3.42 -12.49 -18.93
CA SER A 131 -4.41 -13.59 -18.95
C SER A 131 -5.03 -13.92 -17.58
N GLY A 132 -4.68 -13.18 -16.53
CA GLY A 132 -5.16 -13.40 -15.16
C GLY A 132 -5.52 -12.09 -14.46
N ALA A 133 -6.22 -12.20 -13.33
CA ALA A 133 -6.42 -11.08 -12.42
C ALA A 133 -5.18 -10.86 -11.56
N ASN A 134 -4.93 -9.63 -11.15
CA ASN A 134 -3.83 -9.31 -10.22
C ASN A 134 -4.13 -9.96 -8.85
N PRO A 135 -3.26 -10.86 -8.34
CA PRO A 135 -3.49 -11.52 -7.05
C PRO A 135 -3.42 -10.56 -5.84
N PHE A 136 -2.93 -9.34 -6.03
CA PHE A 136 -2.80 -8.31 -4.99
C PHE A 136 -3.78 -7.15 -5.16
N ALA A 137 -4.75 -7.26 -6.08
CA ALA A 137 -5.75 -6.22 -6.32
C ALA A 137 -6.47 -5.82 -5.01
N GLY A 138 -6.52 -4.51 -4.72
CA GLY A 138 -7.17 -3.98 -3.53
C GLY A 138 -6.39 -4.14 -2.22
N LEU A 139 -5.16 -4.68 -2.24
CA LEU A 139 -4.30 -4.62 -1.05
C LEU A 139 -3.92 -3.15 -0.74
N PRO A 140 -3.82 -2.78 0.54
CA PRO A 140 -3.33 -1.47 0.94
C PRO A 140 -1.91 -1.15 0.43
N GLN A 141 -1.62 0.11 0.07
CA GLN A 141 -0.31 0.52 -0.46
C GLN A 141 0.87 0.18 0.45
N ASP A 142 0.71 0.26 1.79
CA ASP A 142 1.74 -0.14 2.74
C ASP A 142 2.07 -1.63 2.63
N GLN A 143 1.09 -2.51 2.46
CA GLN A 143 1.32 -3.94 2.21
C GLN A 143 1.91 -4.20 0.82
N LEU A 144 1.45 -3.49 -0.21
CA LEU A 144 2.01 -3.59 -1.56
C LEU A 144 3.50 -3.24 -1.57
N ARG A 145 3.89 -2.17 -0.86
CA ARG A 145 5.29 -1.76 -0.70
C ARG A 145 6.16 -2.82 -0.03
N LEU A 146 5.61 -3.55 0.94
CA LEU A 146 6.31 -4.68 1.56
C LEU A 146 6.57 -5.79 0.55
N ILE A 147 5.68 -6.03 -0.40
CA ILE A 147 5.93 -7.02 -1.46
C ILE A 147 6.94 -6.47 -2.47
N MET A 148 6.70 -5.27 -3.01
CA MET A 148 7.51 -4.65 -4.07
C MET A 148 8.99 -4.56 -3.73
N TYR A 149 9.31 -4.11 -2.51
CA TYR A 149 10.69 -3.82 -2.11
C TYR A 149 11.39 -4.97 -1.38
N ASP A 150 10.79 -6.16 -1.33
CA ASP A 150 11.38 -7.33 -0.68
C ASP A 150 12.22 -8.16 -1.66
N GLU A 151 13.54 -8.11 -1.49
CA GLU A 151 14.50 -8.86 -2.30
C GLU A 151 14.89 -10.21 -1.68
N SER A 152 14.23 -10.65 -0.60
CA SER A 152 14.58 -11.90 0.11
C SER A 152 14.29 -13.18 -0.66
N GLY A 153 13.44 -13.12 -1.69
CA GLY A 153 12.96 -14.31 -2.41
C GLY A 153 11.64 -14.88 -1.86
N ASP A 154 11.05 -14.28 -0.81
CA ASP A 154 9.72 -14.68 -0.30
C ASP A 154 8.60 -14.44 -1.34
N PHE A 155 8.84 -13.56 -2.31
CA PHE A 155 7.96 -13.27 -3.44
C PHE A 155 8.75 -13.37 -4.74
N THR A 156 8.17 -14.02 -5.74
CA THR A 156 8.72 -14.06 -7.10
C THR A 156 8.80 -12.66 -7.72
N VAL A 157 9.62 -12.48 -8.75
CA VAL A 157 9.69 -11.21 -9.49
C VAL A 157 8.33 -10.85 -10.10
N ASN A 158 7.59 -11.85 -10.58
CA ASN A 158 6.25 -11.63 -11.12
C ASN A 158 5.24 -11.22 -10.05
N GLU A 159 5.31 -11.74 -8.83
CA GLU A 159 4.50 -11.25 -7.71
C GLU A 159 4.83 -9.79 -7.36
N ARG A 160 6.12 -9.46 -7.27
CA ARG A 160 6.57 -8.08 -6.99
C ARG A 160 6.15 -7.10 -8.08
N SER A 161 6.19 -7.53 -9.35
CA SER A 161 5.69 -6.76 -10.49
C SER A 161 4.18 -6.52 -10.41
N ALA A 162 3.40 -7.56 -10.07
CA ALA A 162 1.96 -7.45 -9.89
C ALA A 162 1.60 -6.49 -8.73
N ALA A 163 2.32 -6.55 -7.60
CA ALA A 163 2.15 -5.60 -6.50
C ALA A 163 2.52 -4.16 -6.92
N SER A 164 3.61 -3.99 -7.70
CA SER A 164 4.01 -2.69 -8.26
C SER A 164 2.96 -2.11 -9.17
N PHE A 165 2.30 -2.93 -9.98
CA PHE A 165 1.22 -2.50 -10.86
C PHE A 165 0.02 -1.99 -10.04
N GLU A 166 -0.44 -2.75 -9.05
CA GLU A 166 -1.56 -2.32 -8.20
C GLU A 166 -1.24 -1.01 -7.46
N ASN A 167 -0.04 -0.92 -6.88
CA ASN A 167 0.39 0.28 -6.17
C ASN A 167 0.41 1.49 -7.10
N HIS A 168 0.87 1.30 -8.36
CA HIS A 168 0.85 2.34 -9.38
C HIS A 168 -0.59 2.78 -9.70
N ILE A 169 -1.53 1.85 -9.88
CA ILE A 169 -2.94 2.19 -10.16
C ILE A 169 -3.57 3.01 -9.03
N GLN A 170 -3.37 2.58 -7.78
CA GLN A 170 -3.86 3.33 -6.61
C GLN A 170 -3.25 4.74 -6.54
N GLU A 171 -1.94 4.85 -6.78
CA GLU A 171 -1.22 6.11 -6.77
C GLU A 171 -1.66 7.05 -7.91
N GLN A 172 -1.89 6.54 -9.13
CA GLN A 172 -2.42 7.36 -10.23
C GLN A 172 -3.84 7.85 -9.95
N THR A 173 -4.66 7.00 -9.32
CA THR A 173 -6.03 7.37 -8.93
C THR A 173 -6.03 8.50 -7.91
N TRP A 174 -5.17 8.39 -6.89
CA TRP A 174 -4.99 9.43 -5.89
C TRP A 174 -4.46 10.73 -6.53
N LYS A 175 -3.44 10.65 -7.39
CA LYS A 175 -2.89 11.81 -8.11
C LYS A 175 -3.92 12.52 -8.96
N ALA A 176 -4.76 11.79 -9.69
CA ALA A 176 -5.82 12.38 -10.51
C ALA A 176 -6.85 13.14 -9.64
N ALA A 177 -7.25 12.56 -8.50
CA ALA A 177 -8.16 13.21 -7.57
C ALA A 177 -7.56 14.47 -6.96
N ILE A 178 -6.27 14.43 -6.61
CA ILE A 178 -5.51 15.55 -6.07
C ILE A 178 -5.36 16.69 -7.08
N CYS A 179 -5.02 16.40 -8.35
CA CYS A 179 -4.94 17.41 -9.40
C CYS A 179 -6.29 18.10 -9.62
N LYS A 180 -7.38 17.32 -9.59
CA LYS A 180 -8.73 17.88 -9.67
C LYS A 180 -9.01 18.80 -8.48
N ARG A 181 -8.76 18.33 -7.26
CA ARG A 181 -8.96 19.10 -6.02
C ARG A 181 -8.15 20.40 -6.02
N TYR A 182 -6.91 20.36 -6.49
CA TYR A 182 -6.05 21.54 -6.60
C TYR A 182 -6.71 22.65 -7.43
N THR A 183 -7.25 22.25 -8.60
CA THR A 183 -7.93 23.17 -9.53
C THR A 183 -9.25 23.68 -8.94
N ASP A 184 -10.05 22.80 -8.35
CA ASP A 184 -11.33 23.16 -7.73
C ASP A 184 -11.13 24.15 -6.57
N GLU A 185 -10.19 23.87 -5.66
CA GLU A 185 -9.89 24.74 -4.51
C GLU A 185 -9.42 26.13 -4.96
N TYR A 186 -8.57 26.18 -5.99
CA TYR A 186 -8.10 27.44 -6.56
C TYR A 186 -9.26 28.25 -7.14
N ASN A 187 -10.16 27.62 -7.88
CA ASN A 187 -11.32 28.29 -8.47
C ASN A 187 -12.30 28.80 -7.42
N GLU A 188 -12.40 28.14 -6.26
CA GLU A 188 -13.30 28.51 -5.17
C GLU A 188 -12.72 29.59 -4.25
N THR A 189 -11.41 29.54 -3.96
CA THR A 189 -10.78 30.33 -2.89
C THR A 189 -9.71 31.31 -3.38
N GLY A 190 -9.21 31.12 -4.60
CA GLY A 190 -8.04 31.83 -5.14
C GLY A 190 -6.69 31.20 -4.75
N GLU A 191 -6.68 30.15 -3.92
CA GLU A 191 -5.48 29.44 -3.45
C GLU A 191 -5.72 27.92 -3.44
N SER A 192 -4.65 27.12 -3.33
CA SER A 192 -4.74 25.64 -3.24
C SER A 192 -4.08 25.09 -1.98
N THR A 193 -4.02 25.93 -0.92
CA THR A 193 -3.25 25.68 0.30
C THR A 193 -3.57 24.33 0.93
N GLN A 194 -4.84 23.97 1.04
CA GLN A 194 -5.23 22.70 1.66
C GLN A 194 -4.81 21.51 0.80
N THR A 195 -4.87 21.63 -0.53
CA THR A 195 -4.37 20.57 -1.42
C THR A 195 -2.86 20.40 -1.26
N LEU A 196 -2.12 21.50 -1.13
CA LEU A 196 -0.68 21.46 -0.90
C LEU A 196 -0.33 20.81 0.46
N VAL A 197 -1.11 21.07 1.52
CA VAL A 197 -0.98 20.37 2.81
C VAL A 197 -1.22 18.87 2.66
N MET A 198 -2.21 18.46 1.87
CA MET A 198 -2.46 17.03 1.58
C MET A 198 -1.30 16.37 0.82
N LEU A 199 -0.69 17.07 -0.14
CA LEU A 199 0.52 16.60 -0.84
C LEU A 199 1.67 16.37 0.14
N LEU A 200 1.92 17.33 1.04
CA LEU A 200 2.96 17.23 2.05
C LEU A 200 2.72 16.04 2.99
N ALA A 201 1.47 15.84 3.41
CA ALA A 201 1.10 14.70 4.25
C ALA A 201 1.35 13.36 3.54
N HIS A 202 0.96 13.25 2.27
CA HIS A 202 1.24 12.04 1.48
C HIS A 202 2.74 11.80 1.32
N TYR A 203 3.52 12.84 1.01
CA TYR A 203 4.98 12.75 0.92
C TYR A 203 5.61 12.33 2.27
N ASP A 204 5.13 12.86 3.40
CA ASP A 204 5.66 12.53 4.73
C ASP A 204 5.35 11.08 5.15
N GLN A 205 4.31 10.47 4.59
CA GLN A 205 3.96 9.07 4.86
C GLN A 205 4.76 8.05 4.04
N LEU A 206 5.51 8.49 3.02
CA LEU A 206 6.32 7.59 2.21
C LEU A 206 7.42 6.91 3.07
N PRO A 207 7.69 5.61 2.86
CA PRO A 207 8.82 4.96 3.50
C PRO A 207 10.16 5.58 3.03
N PRO A 208 11.24 5.48 3.83
CA PRO A 208 12.55 6.04 3.47
C PRO A 208 13.04 5.67 2.07
N ILE A 209 12.86 4.42 1.62
CA ILE A 209 13.21 3.98 0.26
C ILE A 209 12.47 4.75 -0.85
N GLU A 210 11.23 5.16 -0.61
CA GLU A 210 10.46 5.97 -1.55
C GLU A 210 10.83 7.45 -1.47
N LYS A 211 10.95 8.00 -0.25
CA LYS A 211 11.40 9.39 -0.05
C LYS A 211 12.76 9.66 -0.70
N ALA A 212 13.67 8.68 -0.64
CA ALA A 212 15.02 8.78 -1.20
C ALA A 212 15.06 9.01 -2.73
N GLN A 213 13.97 8.70 -3.43
CA GLN A 213 13.87 8.91 -4.88
C GLN A 213 13.57 10.36 -5.26
N TYR A 214 13.16 11.19 -4.30
CA TYR A 214 12.85 12.61 -4.50
C TYR A 214 14.07 13.49 -4.21
N PRO A 215 14.18 14.68 -4.84
CA PRO A 215 15.24 15.62 -4.51
C PRO A 215 15.07 16.16 -3.08
N ALA A 216 16.17 16.55 -2.43
CA ALA A 216 16.17 17.00 -1.04
C ALA A 216 15.25 18.22 -0.78
N ASN A 217 15.03 19.05 -1.80
CA ASN A 217 14.15 20.22 -1.75
C ASN A 217 12.71 19.94 -2.22
N TYR A 218 12.29 18.68 -2.31
CA TYR A 218 10.98 18.31 -2.87
C TYR A 218 9.80 18.94 -2.11
N ALA A 219 9.78 18.86 -0.78
CA ALA A 219 8.73 19.48 0.03
C ALA A 219 8.64 21.00 -0.19
N ALA A 220 9.78 21.68 -0.28
CA ALA A 220 9.82 23.11 -0.58
C ALA A 220 9.37 23.43 -2.02
N THR A 221 9.61 22.52 -2.95
CA THR A 221 9.18 22.64 -4.35
C THR A 221 7.67 22.47 -4.49
N ILE A 222 7.05 21.56 -3.72
CA ILE A 222 5.59 21.41 -3.67
C ILE A 222 4.94 22.74 -3.30
N THR A 223 5.46 23.43 -2.30
CA THR A 223 4.84 24.64 -1.73
C THR A 223 5.46 25.95 -2.25
N SER A 224 6.22 25.93 -3.35
CA SER A 224 6.91 27.14 -3.80
C SER A 224 5.95 28.27 -4.19
N GLY A 225 4.75 27.93 -4.64
CA GLY A 225 3.68 28.89 -4.97
C GLY A 225 2.87 29.38 -3.78
N ASP A 226 2.94 28.68 -2.63
CA ASP A 226 2.23 29.03 -1.41
C ASP A 226 2.94 28.41 -0.20
N SER A 227 3.82 29.20 0.42
CA SER A 227 4.62 28.78 1.56
C SER A 227 3.81 28.57 2.85
N SER A 228 2.56 29.04 2.92
CA SER A 228 1.71 28.89 4.11
C SER A 228 1.37 27.42 4.38
N ALA A 229 1.27 26.60 3.32
CA ALA A 229 1.02 25.17 3.41
C ALA A 229 2.05 24.42 4.26
N MET A 230 3.35 24.78 4.17
CA MET A 230 4.40 24.19 5.00
C MET A 230 4.18 24.49 6.50
N GLY A 231 3.78 25.72 6.81
CA GLY A 231 3.49 26.15 8.18
C GLY A 231 2.30 25.40 8.77
N ILE A 232 1.22 25.29 8.00
CA ILE A 232 0.01 24.55 8.38
C ILE A 232 0.33 23.07 8.58
N PHE A 233 1.02 22.44 7.63
CA PHE A 233 1.42 21.03 7.75
C PHE A 233 2.26 20.77 9.00
N SER A 234 3.25 21.64 9.27
CA SER A 234 4.10 21.52 10.45
C SER A 234 3.30 21.66 11.76
N ALA A 235 2.32 22.57 11.80
CA ALA A 235 1.45 22.75 12.95
C ALA A 235 0.57 21.51 13.20
N LEU A 236 -0.02 20.94 12.14
CA LEU A 236 -0.83 19.72 12.23
C LEU A 236 0.00 18.52 12.73
N LYS A 237 1.21 18.34 12.19
CA LYS A 237 2.11 17.26 12.61
C LYS A 237 2.46 17.34 14.10
N ASN A 238 2.71 18.54 14.60
CA ASN A 238 3.00 18.76 16.02
C ASN A 238 1.80 18.46 16.91
N GLN A 239 0.57 18.80 16.47
CA GLN A 239 -0.65 18.49 17.21
C GLN A 239 -0.91 16.97 17.28
N SER A 240 -0.70 16.24 16.19
CA SER A 240 -0.84 14.77 16.17
C SER A 240 0.19 14.05 17.03
N GLY A 241 1.40 14.60 17.17
CA GLY A 241 2.45 14.06 18.05
C GLY A 241 2.19 14.27 19.54
N ILE A 242 1.51 15.36 19.91
CA ILE A 242 1.17 15.67 21.32
C ILE A 242 0.04 14.77 21.85
N GLN A 243 -0.80 14.18 20.98
CA GLN A 243 -1.86 13.27 21.39
C GLN A 243 -1.39 11.81 21.62
N GLN A 244 -0.09 11.52 21.46
CA GLN A 244 0.48 10.16 21.62
C GLN A 244 1.36 9.99 22.87
N THR A 245 1.37 10.96 23.79
CA THR A 245 2.04 10.89 25.11
C THR A 245 1.04 10.74 26.24
#